data_AF-A0A944AFW1-F1
#
_entry.id   AF-A0A944AFW1-F1
#
_cell.length_a   1.000
_cell.length_b   1.000
_cell.length_c   1.000
_cell.angle_alpha   90.00
_cell.angle_beta   90.00
_cell.angle_gamma   90.00
#
_symmetry.space_group_name_H-M   'P 1'
#
loop_
_entity.id
_entity.type
_entity.pdbx_description
1 polymer ?
#
loop_
_entity_poly.entity_id
_entity_poly.type
_entity_poly.pdbx_seq_one_letter_code
_entity_poly.pdbx_strand_id
1 'polypeptide(L)' 'MQKLHISPRTLQTLRSNGTIPYTKIGNKIWYLKRDLERVLRSNYVMFNIRERYGEQ' A
#
# COMPACT_ATOMS: atom_id res chain seq x y z
N MET A 1 -10.62 6.98 3.15
CA MET A 1 -9.86 5.71 3.12
C MET A 1 -10.39 4.75 4.20
N GLN A 2 -11.69 4.41 4.17
CA GLN A 2 -12.26 3.47 5.16
C GLN A 2 -11.68 2.05 5.02
N LYS A 3 -11.07 1.69 3.89
CA LYS A 3 -10.53 0.34 3.67
C LYS A 3 -9.17 0.07 4.30
N LEU A 4 -8.39 1.11 4.60
CA LEU A 4 -7.04 0.97 5.18
C LEU A 4 -7.00 1.38 6.66
N HIS A 5 -8.10 1.90 7.22
CA HIS A 5 -8.19 2.37 8.61
C HIS A 5 -7.02 3.27 9.06
N ILE A 6 -6.46 4.07 8.15
CA ILE A 6 -5.37 5.00 8.47
C ILE A 6 -5.85 6.44 8.55
N SER A 7 -5.18 7.22 9.40
CA SER A 7 -5.44 8.65 9.51
C SER A 7 -5.04 9.39 8.21
N PRO A 8 -5.69 10.51 7.89
CA PRO A 8 -5.32 11.33 6.73
C PRO A 8 -3.87 11.82 6.77
N ARG A 9 -3.34 12.10 7.96
CA ARG A 9 -1.96 12.54 8.15
C ARG A 9 -0.96 11.43 7.84
N THR A 10 -1.22 10.22 8.32
CA THR A 10 -0.43 9.03 7.98
C THR A 10 -0.44 8.78 6.47
N LEU A 11 -1.61 8.88 5.82
CA LEU A 11 -1.72 8.72 4.38
C LEU A 11 -0.88 9.75 3.61
N GLN A 12 -0.90 11.01 4.06
CA GLN A 12 -0.10 12.06 3.46
C GLN A 12 1.41 11.75 3.57
N THR A 13 1.87 11.31 4.75
CA THR A 13 3.27 10.89 4.95
C THR A 13 3.64 9.70 4.05
N LEU A 14 2.81 8.66 4.00
CA LEU A 14 3.06 7.48 3.17
C LEU A 14 3.12 7.81 1.67
N ARG A 15 2.35 8.80 1.23
CA ARG A 15 2.39 9.33 -0.13
C ARG A 15 3.65 10.14 -0.38
N SER A 16 3.96 11.10 0.51
CA SER A 16 5.12 11.99 0.37
C SER A 16 6.45 11.25 0.44
N ASN A 17 6.52 10.17 1.22
CA ASN A 17 7.71 9.34 1.36
C ASN A 17 7.80 8.24 0.28
N GLY A 18 6.87 8.20 -0.68
CA GLY A 18 6.88 7.25 -1.80
C GLY A 18 6.50 5.80 -1.43
N THR A 19 6.03 5.54 -0.21
CA THR A 19 5.65 4.20 0.24
C THR A 19 4.38 3.69 -0.45
N ILE A 20 3.38 4.56 -0.62
CA ILE A 20 2.15 4.21 -1.34
C ILE A 20 2.15 4.90 -2.71
N PRO A 21 2.17 4.14 -3.80
CA PRO A 21 2.03 4.70 -5.14
C PRO A 21 0.63 5.28 -5.34
N TYR A 22 0.57 6.40 -6.05
CA TYR A 22 -0.66 7.13 -6.31
C TYR A 22 -0.64 7.74 -7.70
N THR A 23 -1.82 8.03 -8.22
CA THR A 23 -1.99 8.78 -9.47
C THR A 23 -2.80 10.04 -9.19
N LYS A 24 -2.32 11.17 -9.67
CA LYS A 24 -3.03 12.45 -9.58
C LYS A 24 -3.68 12.74 -10.94
N ILE A 25 -5.00 12.89 -10.95
CA ILE A 25 -5.76 13.28 -12.14
C ILE A 25 -6.51 14.55 -11.77
N GLY A 26 -6.09 15.68 -12.35
CA GLY A 26 -6.56 17.01 -11.94
C GLY A 26 -6.22 17.30 -10.48
N ASN A 27 -7.24 17.65 -9.68
CA ASN A 27 -7.07 17.91 -8.25
C ASN A 27 -7.38 16.70 -7.35
N LYS A 28 -7.68 15.53 -7.94
CA LYS A 28 -8.05 14.32 -7.21
C LYS A 28 -6.92 13.29 -7.24
N ILE A 29 -6.76 12.60 -6.12
CA ILE A 29 -5.74 11.57 -5.93
C ILE A 29 -6.42 10.21 -5.90
N TRP A 30 -5.85 9.30 -6.67
CA TRP A 30 -6.33 7.95 -6.87
C TRP A 30 -5.27 6.95 -6.42
N TYR A 31 -5.74 5.84 -5.88
CA TYR A 31 -4.91 4.72 -5.47
C TYR A 31 -5.41 3.48 -6.20
N LEU A 32 -4.53 2.84 -6.96
CA LEU A 32 -4.87 1.60 -7.63
C LEU A 32 -4.83 0.46 -6.61
N LYS A 33 -5.87 -0.36 -6.61
CA LYS A 33 -5.98 -1.52 -5.72
C LYS A 33 -4.78 -2.46 -5.91
N ARG A 34 -4.40 -2.74 -7.15
CA ARG A 34 -3.28 -3.64 -7.49
C ARG A 34 -1.97 -3.18 -6.84
N ASP A 35 -1.69 -1.89 -6.88
CA ASP A 35 -0.45 -1.35 -6.32
C ASP A 35 -0.48 -1.35 -4.79
N LEU A 36 -1.61 -1.00 -4.19
CA LEU A 36 -1.80 -1.13 -2.74
C LEU A 36 -1.57 -2.56 -2.27
N GLU A 37 -2.14 -3.54 -2.97
CA GLU A 37 -1.94 -4.95 -2.64
C GLU A 37 -0.48 -5.39 -2.82
N ARG A 38 0.23 -4.86 -3.82
CA ARG A 38 1.67 -5.14 -4.01
C ARG A 38 2.50 -4.61 -2.85
N VAL A 39 2.24 -3.37 -2.43
CA VAL A 39 2.92 -2.76 -1.28
C VAL A 39 2.61 -3.55 0.00
N LEU A 40 1.34 -3.90 0.23
CA LEU A 40 0.94 -4.69 1.39
C LEU A 40 1.61 -6.06 1.40
N ARG A 41 1.59 -6.80 0.29
CA ARG A 41 2.26 -8.11 0.18
C ARG A 41 3.75 -8.00 0.47
N SER A 42 4.43 -7.04 -0.15
CA SER A 42 5.89 -6.85 0.02
C SER A 42 6.31 -6.46 1.43
N ASN A 43 5.46 -5.76 2.18
CA ASN A 43 5.79 -5.25 3.52
C ASN A 43 5.21 -6.10 4.66
N TYR A 44 4.30 -7.02 4.36
CA TYR A 44 3.69 -7.87 5.36
C TYR A 44 4.57 -9.10 5.62
N VAL A 45 5.16 -9.15 6.81
CA VAL A 45 6.16 -10.16 7.21
C VAL A 45 5.68 -11.59 6.97
N MET A 46 4.42 -11.91 7.27
CA MET A 46 3.89 -13.27 7.07
C MET A 46 3.79 -13.68 5.60
N PHE A 47 3.52 -12.74 4.67
CA PHE A 47 3.52 -13.09 3.24
C PHE A 47 4.93 -13.46 2.79
N ASN A 48 5.93 -12.67 3.20
CA ASN A 48 7.33 -12.90 2.86
C ASN A 48 7.88 -14.20 3.48
N ILE A 49 7.43 -14.57 4.69
CA ILE A 49 7.80 -15.85 5.32
C ILE A 49 7.21 -17.02 4.53
N ARG A 50 5.91 -16.97 4.17
CA ARG A 50 5.27 -18.06 3.41
C ARG A 50 5.90 -18.27 2.03
N GLU A 51 6.27 -17.19 1.33
CA GLU A 51 7.02 -17.30 0.07
C GLU A 51 8.42 -17.91 0.25
N ARG A 52 9.09 -17.66 1.38
CA ARG A 52 10.45 -18.17 1.64
C ARG A 52 10.49 -19.61 2.14
N TYR A 53 9.50 -20.02 2.91
CA TYR A 53 9.46 -21.37 3.50
C TYR A 53 8.56 -22.35 2.75
N GLY A 54 7.91 -21.91 1.66
CA GLY A 54 7.35 -22.78 0.63
C GLY A 54 6.33 -23.77 1.13
N GLU A 55 5.09 -23.31 1.34
CA GLU A 55 3.96 -24.24 1.42
C GLU A 55 3.33 -24.32 0.02
N GLN A 56 3.65 -25.40 -0.69
CA GLN A 56 2.99 -25.85 -1.93
C GLN A 56 1.70 -26.58 -1.57
#